data_AF-A0A0R2QED6-F1
#
_entry.id   AF-A0A0R2QED6-F1
#
_cell.length_a   1.000
_cell.length_b   1.000
_cell.length_c   1.000
_cell.angle_alpha   90.00
_cell.angle_beta   90.00
_cell.angle_gamma   90.00
#
_symmetry.space_group_name_H-M   'P 1'
#
loop_
_entity.id
_entity.type
_entity.pdbx_description
1 polymer ?
#
loop_
_entity_poly.entity_id
_entity_poly.type
_entity_poly.pdbx_seq_one_letter_code
_entity_poly.pdbx_strand_id
1 'polypeptide(L)'
;MEAATTEQFSNNSGSLTMQFAAAARLLNAESQRFGLDAPSFRSPPRVVGVDRTVRRREHGGVVAVALRDRPFVAVLGDMIEGVIVVNRLVAPVADQVRTALWAILSIRGFISTDFIADANASMRSDQTQTRVA
;
A
#
# COMPACT_ATOMS: atom_id res chain seq x y z
N MET A 1 1.69 -11.34 -37.66
CA MET A 1 2.41 -12.27 -36.76
C MET A 1 3.20 -11.39 -35.80
N GLU A 2 2.49 -10.86 -34.81
CA GLU A 2 2.96 -9.78 -33.93
C GLU A 2 3.51 -10.41 -32.66
N ALA A 3 4.82 -10.33 -32.49
CA ALA A 3 5.50 -10.86 -31.32
C ALA A 3 5.06 -10.08 -30.09
N ALA A 4 4.55 -10.82 -29.10
CA ALA A 4 4.08 -10.30 -27.83
C ALA A 4 5.20 -9.57 -27.09
N THR A 5 5.10 -8.24 -27.05
CA THR A 5 5.77 -7.38 -26.06
C THR A 5 5.14 -7.67 -24.71
N THR A 6 5.56 -8.76 -24.07
CA THR A 6 5.30 -8.99 -22.64
C THR A 6 6.40 -8.28 -21.88
N GLU A 7 6.21 -6.97 -21.68
CA GLU A 7 7.01 -6.15 -20.79
C GLU A 7 6.88 -6.70 -19.35
N GLN A 8 7.92 -7.44 -18.98
CA GLN A 8 8.43 -7.73 -17.65
C GLN A 8 7.75 -6.98 -16.48
N PHE A 9 6.70 -7.57 -15.90
CA PHE A 9 6.14 -7.21 -14.59
C PHE A 9 7.05 -7.66 -13.40
N SER A 10 8.37 -7.58 -13.55
CA SER A 10 9.34 -8.11 -12.58
C SER A 10 9.96 -7.06 -11.65
N ASN A 11 9.65 -5.78 -11.79
CA ASN A 11 10.42 -4.72 -11.12
C ASN A 11 9.65 -4.05 -9.99
N ASN A 12 9.18 -4.82 -9.00
CA ASN A 12 8.79 -4.26 -7.69
C ASN A 12 9.76 -4.64 -6.55
N SER A 13 10.97 -5.09 -6.87
CA SER A 13 12.07 -5.30 -5.93
C SER A 13 12.75 -3.98 -5.50
N GLY A 14 11.99 -2.88 -5.43
CA GLY A 14 12.46 -1.65 -4.83
C GLY A 14 12.54 -1.80 -3.31
N SER A 15 13.55 -1.18 -2.67
CA SER A 15 13.61 -1.04 -1.21
C SER A 15 12.26 -0.62 -0.62
N LEU A 16 11.86 -1.19 0.51
CA LEU A 16 10.60 -0.92 1.22
C LEU A 16 10.30 0.58 1.36
N THR A 17 11.34 1.40 1.54
CA THR A 17 11.25 2.85 1.59
C THR A 17 10.77 3.47 0.27
N MET A 18 11.24 2.96 -0.88
CA MET A 18 10.82 3.42 -2.20
C MET A 18 9.36 3.03 -2.48
N GLN A 19 8.97 1.80 -2.15
CA GLN A 19 7.58 1.34 -2.27
C GLN A 19 6.65 2.19 -1.39
N PHE A 20 7.03 2.44 -0.13
CA PHE A 20 6.30 3.34 0.76
C PHE A 20 6.17 4.75 0.19
N ALA A 21 7.26 5.35 -0.31
CA ALA A 21 7.23 6.68 -0.88
C ALA A 21 6.35 6.76 -2.14
N ALA A 22 6.36 5.72 -2.98
CA ALA A 22 5.52 5.63 -4.17
C ALA A 22 4.03 5.51 -3.78
N ALA A 23 3.69 4.62 -2.85
CA ALA A 23 2.33 4.47 -2.34
C ALA A 23 1.83 5.77 -1.68
N ALA A 24 2.68 6.44 -0.90
CA ALA A 24 2.36 7.70 -0.24
C ALA A 24 1.99 8.79 -1.24
N ARG A 25 2.76 8.92 -2.33
CA ARG A 25 2.48 9.91 -3.39
C ARG A 25 1.18 9.60 -4.12
N LEU A 26 0.95 8.33 -4.44
CA LEU A 26 -0.27 7.88 -5.11
C LEU A 26 -1.50 8.17 -4.24
N LEU A 27 -1.50 7.71 -2.99
CA LEU A 27 -2.64 7.93 -2.09
C LEU A 27 -2.88 9.41 -1.80
N ASN A 28 -1.83 10.23 -1.75
CA ASN A 28 -1.97 11.67 -1.61
C ASN A 28 -2.70 12.28 -2.82
N ALA A 29 -2.25 11.96 -4.04
CA ALA A 29 -2.87 12.45 -5.28
C ALA A 29 -4.32 12.00 -5.42
N GLU A 30 -4.63 10.74 -5.10
CA GLU A 30 -5.99 10.21 -5.22
C GLU A 30 -6.94 10.75 -4.13
N SER A 31 -6.42 11.01 -2.93
CA SER A 31 -7.21 11.72 -1.90
C SER A 31 -7.64 13.10 -2.40
N GLN A 32 -6.73 13.86 -3.01
CA GLN A 32 -7.06 15.17 -3.60
C GLN A 32 -8.06 15.05 -4.75
N ARG A 33 -7.94 14.03 -5.60
CA ARG A 33 -8.89 13.76 -6.70
C ARG A 33 -10.30 13.44 -6.21
N PHE A 34 -10.42 12.83 -5.04
CA PHE A 34 -11.71 12.61 -4.37
C PHE A 34 -12.22 13.84 -3.61
N GLY A 35 -11.51 14.98 -3.65
CA GLY A 35 -11.89 16.18 -2.90
C GLY A 35 -11.64 16.06 -1.39
N LEU A 36 -10.78 15.12 -0.97
CA LEU A 36 -10.41 14.88 0.42
C LEU A 36 -9.13 15.62 0.79
N ASP A 37 -8.97 15.95 2.06
CA ASP A 37 -7.71 16.41 2.60
C ASP A 37 -6.67 15.29 2.55
N ALA A 38 -5.59 15.52 1.81
CA ALA A 38 -4.55 14.53 1.64
C ALA A 38 -3.57 14.49 2.83
N PRO A 39 -3.40 13.34 3.49
CA PRO A 39 -2.45 13.22 4.59
C PRO A 39 -1.00 13.27 4.09
N SER A 40 -0.12 13.76 4.97
CA SER A 40 1.32 13.60 4.83
C SER A 40 1.75 12.29 5.51
N PHE A 41 2.19 11.32 4.71
CA PHE A 41 2.63 10.02 5.22
C PHE A 41 4.07 10.09 5.76
N ARG A 42 4.33 9.42 6.89
CA ARG A 42 5.65 9.35 7.54
C ARG A 42 5.92 7.93 8.05
N SER A 43 7.19 7.65 8.36
CA SER A 43 7.60 6.44 9.04
C SER A 43 8.90 6.69 9.81
N PRO A 44 9.13 6.07 10.99
CA PRO A 44 8.17 5.30 11.79
C PRO A 44 7.23 6.20 12.62
N PRO A 45 6.19 5.65 13.27
CA PRO A 45 5.46 6.35 14.31
C PRO A 45 6.40 6.73 15.47
N ARG A 46 6.14 7.87 16.12
CA ARG A 46 6.95 8.33 17.27
C ARG A 46 6.46 7.78 18.61
N VAL A 47 5.45 6.92 18.59
CA VAL A 47 4.91 6.23 19.75
C VAL A 47 5.38 4.78 19.66
N VAL A 48 5.95 4.26 20.74
CA VAL A 48 6.48 2.90 20.80
C VAL A 48 5.33 1.89 20.81
N GLY A 49 5.47 0.80 20.07
CA GLY A 49 4.52 -0.32 20.09
C GLY A 49 3.20 -0.08 19.35
N VAL A 50 3.11 0.97 18.52
CA VAL A 50 1.92 1.20 17.69
C VAL A 50 2.26 1.13 16.20
N ASP A 51 1.36 0.52 15.44
CA ASP A 51 1.50 0.35 14.00
C ASP A 51 1.25 1.65 13.23
N ARG A 52 0.35 2.50 13.74
CA ARG A 52 -0.06 3.75 13.10
C ARG A 52 -0.34 4.84 14.13
N THR A 53 0.07 6.07 13.81
CA THR A 53 -0.37 7.28 14.53
C THR A 53 -0.97 8.27 13.55
N VAL A 54 -1.97 9.02 14.02
CA VAL A 54 -2.62 10.08 13.23
C VAL A 54 -2.64 11.36 14.04
N ARG A 55 -2.11 12.43 13.45
CA ARG A 55 -2.22 13.79 13.99
C ARG A 55 -3.01 14.65 13.00
N ARG A 56 -4.23 15.02 13.37
CA ARG A 56 -5.12 15.85 12.55
C ARG A 56 -4.70 17.31 12.57
N ARG A 57 -5.02 18.01 11.50
CA ARG A 57 -4.92 19.46 11.32
C ARG A 57 -6.23 19.95 10.68
N GLU A 58 -6.40 21.26 10.57
CA GLU A 58 -7.60 21.86 9.99
C GLU A 58 -7.83 21.44 8.52
N HIS A 59 -6.75 21.30 7.75
CA HIS A 59 -6.76 20.85 6.36
C HIS A 59 -5.78 19.68 6.19
N GLY A 60 -6.21 18.49 6.62
CA GLY A 60 -5.44 17.25 6.54
C GLY A 60 -4.77 16.79 7.83
N GLY A 61 -3.58 16.21 7.71
CA GLY A 61 -2.93 15.58 8.86
C GLY A 61 -1.65 14.86 8.54
N VAL A 62 -1.01 14.35 9.59
CA VAL A 62 0.15 13.46 9.48
C VAL A 62 -0.29 12.07 9.87
N VAL A 63 0.00 11.10 9.00
CA VAL A 63 -0.20 9.68 9.26
C VAL A 63 1.19 9.04 9.28
N ALA A 64 1.62 8.53 10.42
CA ALA A 64 2.88 7.79 10.50
C ALA A 64 2.60 6.30 10.66
N VAL A 65 3.29 5.45 9.89
CA VAL A 65 3.09 3.99 9.86
C VAL A 65 4.39 3.22 10.08
N ALA A 66 4.30 2.10 10.79
CA ALA A 66 5.38 1.16 11.00
C ALA A 66 5.58 0.33 9.71
N LEU A 67 6.82 0.26 9.22
CA LEU A 67 7.17 -0.50 8.01
C LEU A 67 7.78 -1.87 8.31
N ARG A 68 8.42 -2.02 9.47
CA ARG A 68 9.18 -3.21 9.83
C ARG A 68 8.27 -4.25 10.50
N ASP A 69 8.68 -5.50 10.39
CA ASP A 69 8.05 -6.65 11.07
C ASP A 69 6.58 -6.88 10.71
N ARG A 70 6.14 -6.33 9.57
CA ARG A 70 4.76 -6.39 9.09
C ARG A 70 4.73 -6.53 7.57
N PRO A 71 3.76 -7.25 7.00
CA PRO A 71 3.62 -7.36 5.56
C PRO A 71 3.26 -5.99 4.96
N PHE A 72 3.78 -5.68 3.78
CA PHE A 72 3.59 -4.37 3.17
C PHE A 72 2.12 -4.02 2.91
N VAL A 73 1.26 -5.03 2.66
CA VAL A 73 -0.19 -4.82 2.54
C VAL A 73 -0.83 -4.26 3.83
N ALA A 74 -0.31 -4.62 5.01
CA ALA A 74 -0.78 -4.04 6.27
C ALA A 74 -0.40 -2.55 6.39
N VAL A 75 0.78 -2.19 5.89
CA VAL A 75 1.21 -0.78 5.77
C VAL A 75 0.25 -0.01 4.86
N LEU A 76 -0.10 -0.56 3.70
CA LEU A 76 -1.03 0.06 2.76
C LEU A 76 -2.42 0.24 3.39
N GLY A 77 -2.91 -0.76 4.13
CA GLY A 77 -4.16 -0.66 4.90
C GLY A 77 -4.11 0.45 5.94
N ASP A 78 -3.00 0.57 6.68
CA ASP A 78 -2.80 1.66 7.63
C ASP A 78 -2.76 3.04 6.96
N MET A 79 -2.22 3.14 5.75
CA MET A 79 -2.21 4.38 4.99
C MET A 79 -3.62 4.78 4.53
N ILE A 80 -4.41 3.81 4.03
CA ILE A 80 -5.81 4.02 3.62
C ILE A 80 -6.65 4.46 4.83
N GLU A 81 -6.57 3.74 5.95
CA GLU A 81 -7.28 4.13 7.17
C GLU A 81 -6.85 5.50 7.67
N GLY A 82 -5.59 5.88 7.47
CA GLY A 82 -5.11 7.23 7.71
C GLY A 82 -5.90 8.30 6.96
N VAL A 83 -6.22 8.07 5.68
CA VAL A 83 -7.06 8.98 4.87
C VAL A 83 -8.46 9.09 5.46
N ILE A 84 -9.09 7.96 5.79
CA ILE A 84 -10.44 7.92 6.37
C ILE A 84 -10.49 8.71 7.70
N VAL A 85 -9.54 8.44 8.59
CA VAL A 85 -9.48 9.01 9.94
C VAL A 85 -9.18 10.51 9.90
N VAL A 86 -8.30 10.97 9.00
CA VAL A 86 -8.00 12.39 8.81
C VAL A 86 -9.24 13.16 8.35
N ASN A 87 -9.96 12.61 7.38
CA ASN A 87 -11.14 13.22 6.78
C ASN A 87 -12.44 12.99 7.56
N ARG A 88 -12.37 12.25 8.67
CA ARG A 88 -13.52 11.93 9.54
C ARG A 88 -14.67 11.26 8.78
N LEU A 89 -14.33 10.47 7.75
CA LEU A 89 -15.35 9.79 6.96
C LEU A 89 -16.01 8.71 7.81
N VAL A 90 -17.33 8.58 7.63
CA VAL A 90 -18.17 7.56 8.24
C VAL A 90 -18.86 6.73 7.17
N ALA A 91 -19.45 5.61 7.55
CA ALA A 91 -20.23 4.79 6.63
C ALA A 91 -21.42 5.60 6.04
N PRO A 92 -21.78 5.39 4.76
CA PRO A 92 -21.20 4.42 3.81
C PRO A 92 -19.98 4.96 3.04
N VAL A 93 -19.73 6.27 3.10
CA VAL A 93 -18.70 6.95 2.30
C VAL A 93 -17.30 6.42 2.61
N ALA A 94 -17.02 6.14 3.89
CA ALA A 94 -15.74 5.56 4.29
C ALA A 94 -15.43 4.24 3.56
N ASP A 95 -16.44 3.38 3.36
CA ASP A 95 -16.25 2.08 2.71
C ASP A 95 -16.09 2.21 1.19
N GLN A 96 -16.78 3.16 0.59
CA GLN A 96 -16.61 3.51 -0.82
C GLN A 96 -15.18 4.01 -1.07
N VAL A 97 -14.67 4.91 -0.23
CA VAL A 97 -13.30 5.44 -0.36
C VAL A 97 -12.26 4.34 -0.12
N ARG A 98 -12.43 3.47 0.89
CA ARG A 98 -11.55 2.30 1.09
C ARG A 98 -11.50 1.42 -0.16
N THR A 99 -12.66 1.07 -0.69
CA THR A 99 -12.78 0.23 -1.89
C THR A 99 -12.05 0.87 -3.07
N ALA A 100 -12.27 2.16 -3.31
CA ALA A 100 -11.63 2.89 -4.39
C ALA A 100 -10.10 2.96 -4.25
N LEU A 101 -9.59 3.28 -3.05
CA LEU A 101 -8.15 3.36 -2.82
C LEU A 101 -7.47 1.99 -2.93
N TRP A 102 -8.08 0.91 -2.43
CA TRP A 102 -7.58 -0.44 -2.64
C TRP A 102 -7.54 -0.83 -4.11
N ALA A 103 -8.60 -0.52 -4.87
CA ALA A 103 -8.64 -0.78 -6.30
C ALA A 103 -7.51 -0.04 -7.04
N ILE A 104 -7.25 1.22 -6.68
CA ILE A 104 -6.17 2.00 -7.29
C ILE A 104 -4.79 1.40 -6.98
N LEU A 105 -4.55 0.93 -5.74
CA LEU A 105 -3.30 0.26 -5.38
C LEU A 105 -3.10 -1.05 -6.17
N SER A 106 -4.17 -1.83 -6.38
CA SER A 106 -4.15 -3.03 -7.21
C SER A 106 -3.85 -2.69 -8.68
N ILE A 107 -4.58 -1.73 -9.27
CA ILE A 107 -4.37 -1.27 -10.66
C ILE A 107 -2.93 -0.77 -10.87
N ARG A 108 -2.32 -0.16 -9.85
CA ARG A 108 -0.94 0.35 -9.92
C ARG A 108 0.13 -0.68 -9.52
N GLY A 109 -0.25 -1.94 -9.27
CA GLY A 109 0.67 -3.05 -9.04
C GLY A 109 1.29 -3.09 -7.64
N PHE A 110 0.73 -2.38 -6.65
CA PHE A 110 1.18 -2.50 -5.26
C PHE A 110 0.72 -3.80 -4.60
N ILE A 111 -0.34 -4.41 -5.13
CA ILE A 111 -0.98 -5.60 -4.59
C ILE A 111 -1.34 -6.49 -5.77
N SER A 112 -0.90 -7.74 -5.72
CA SER A 112 -1.33 -8.76 -6.66
C SER A 112 -2.71 -9.26 -6.26
N THR A 113 -3.63 -9.35 -7.22
CA THR A 113 -4.95 -9.94 -7.03
C THR A 113 -4.95 -11.44 -7.37
N ASP A 114 -3.86 -11.94 -7.96
CA ASP A 114 -3.72 -13.32 -8.40
C ASP A 114 -3.16 -14.21 -7.29
N PHE A 115 -4.02 -14.52 -6.31
CA PHE A 115 -3.70 -15.40 -5.18
C PHE A 115 -3.12 -16.76 -5.60
N ILE A 116 -3.56 -17.30 -6.75
CA ILE A 116 -3.08 -18.60 -7.27
C ILE A 116 -1.68 -18.49 -7.88
N ALA A 117 -1.35 -17.34 -8.50
CA ALA A 117 -0.04 -17.13 -9.10
C ALA A 117 1.05 -16.97 -8.02
N ASP A 118 0.75 -16.21 -6.96
CA ASP A 118 1.68 -15.93 -5.87
C ASP A 118 1.98 -17.18 -5.03
N ALA A 119 0.96 -18.01 -4.76
CA ALA A 119 1.15 -19.29 -4.08
C ALA A 119 2.06 -20.23 -4.88
N ASN A 120 1.86 -20.31 -6.20
CA ASN A 120 2.67 -21.15 -7.08
C ASN A 120 4.12 -20.64 -7.24
N ALA A 121 4.32 -19.32 -7.27
CA ALA A 121 5.65 -18.72 -7.31
C ALA A 121 6.45 -19.02 -6.03
N SER A 122 5.81 -18.87 -4.86
CA SER A 122 6.43 -19.14 -3.56
C SER A 122 6.80 -20.62 -3.39
N MET A 123 5.94 -21.55 -3.84
CA MET A 123 6.24 -22.99 -3.81
C MET A 123 7.41 -23.40 -4.72
N ARG A 124 7.59 -22.74 -5.87
CA ARG A 124 8.70 -23.04 -6.81
C ARG A 124 10.06 -22.56 -6.29
N SER A 125 10.10 -21.44 -5.57
CA SER A 125 11.36 -20.96 -4.95
C SER A 125 11.88 -21.93 -3.88
N ASP A 126 10.98 -22.50 -3.08
CA ASP A 126 11.34 -23.39 -1.95
C ASP A 126 11.90 -24.75 -2.42
N GLN A 127 11.34 -25.29 -3.51
CA GLN A 127 11.83 -26.53 -4.13
C GLN A 127 13.19 -26.37 -4.80
N THR A 128 13.53 -25.17 -5.26
CA THR A 128 14.85 -24.89 -5.88
C THR A 128 15.94 -24.79 -4.81
N GLN A 129 15.61 -24.29 -3.62
CA GLN A 129 16.54 -24.17 -2.50
C GLN A 129 16.81 -25.52 -1.80
N THR A 130 15.87 -26.46 -1.89
CA THR A 130 15.98 -27.81 -1.30
C THR A 130 16.88 -28.77 -2.10
N ARG A 131 17.31 -28.42 -3.33
CA ARG A 131 18.08 -29.32 -4.22
C ARG A 131 19.61 -29.21 -4.12
N VAL A 132 20.14 -28.44 -3.19
CA VAL A 132 21.58 -28.33 -2.92
C VAL A 132 21.92 -28.90 -1.55
N ALA A 133 21.96 -30.23 -1.47
CA ALA A 133 22.56 -30.99 -0.37
C ALA A 133 23.08 -32.33 -0.91
#